data_AF-A0A962LRQ9-F1
#
_entry.id   AF-A0A962LRQ9-F1
#
_cell.length_a   1.000
_cell.length_b   1.000
_cell.length_c   1.000
_cell.angle_alpha   90.00
_cell.angle_beta   90.00
_cell.angle_gamma   90.00
#
_symmetry.space_group_name_H-M   'P 1'
#
loop_
_entity.id
_entity.type
_entity.pdbx_description
1 polymer ?
#
loop_
_entity_poly.entity_id
_entity_poly.type
_entity_poly.pdbx_seq_one_letter_code
_entity_poly.pdbx_strand_id
1 'polypeptide(L)' 'MFQDNGGWFFKTREGETVGPFQEELEASTQLEVYIRLVNSGLLPCEETLRPVVLEKKRVG' A
#
# COMPACT_ATOMS: atom_id res chain seq x y z
N MET A 1 2.64 4.82 9.81
CA MET A 1 2.68 5.19 8.38
C MET A 1 3.78 6.20 8.16
N PHE A 2 4.19 6.41 6.92
CA PHE A 2 5.23 7.38 6.58
C PHE A 2 4.95 8.00 5.20
N GLN A 3 5.49 9.20 4.97
CA GLN A 3 5.46 9.84 3.67
C GLN A 3 6.79 9.63 2.94
N ASP A 4 6.73 9.37 1.64
CA ASP A 4 7.89 9.38 0.75
C ASP A 4 7.49 9.96 -0.62
N ASN A 5 8.29 10.87 -1.17
CA ASN A 5 8.04 11.49 -2.48
C ASN A 5 6.61 12.05 -2.70
N GLY A 6 5.96 12.54 -1.63
CA GLY A 6 4.60 13.10 -1.68
C GLY A 6 3.47 12.07 -1.66
N GLY A 7 3.77 10.78 -1.48
CA GLY A 7 2.81 9.72 -1.23
C GLY A 7 2.87 9.20 0.20
N TRP A 8 1.75 8.66 0.69
CA TRP A 8 1.65 7.97 1.96
C TRP A 8 1.83 6.47 1.81
N PHE A 9 2.51 5.87 2.78
CA PHE A 9 2.82 4.45 2.79
C PHE A 9 2.66 3.86 4.20
N PHE A 10 2.46 2.55 4.25
CA PHE A 10 2.61 1.78 5.47
C PHE A 10 3.50 0.55 5.25
N LYS A 11 4.11 0.08 6.34
CA LYS A 11 4.89 -1.17 6.33
C LYS A 11 4.04 -2.30 6.90
N THR A 12 4.10 -3.45 6.25
CA THR A 12 3.55 -4.70 6.78
C THR A 12 4.56 -5.35 7.74
N ARG A 13 4.11 -6.35 8.51
CA ARG A 13 4.98 -7.10 9.44
C ARG A 13 6.04 -7.91 8.67
N GLU A 14 5.72 -8.25 7.45
CA GLU A 14 6.48 -8.98 6.45
C GLU A 14 7.59 -8.12 5.85
N GLY A 15 7.60 -6.81 6.17
CA GLY A 15 8.60 -5.87 5.68
C GLY A 15 8.24 -5.25 4.33
N GLU A 16 7.06 -5.55 3.79
CA GLU A 16 6.59 -4.95 2.54
C GLU A 16 6.13 -3.51 2.77
N THR A 17 6.28 -2.69 1.73
CA THR A 17 5.82 -1.30 1.73
C THR A 17 4.64 -1.18 0.79
N VAL A 18 3.50 -0.73 1.32
CA VAL A 18 2.25 -0.60 0.57
C VAL A 18 1.92 0.88 0.39
N GLY A 19 1.64 1.26 -0.86
CA GLY A 19 1.39 2.63 -1.33
C GLY A 19 1.93 2.78 -2.76
N PRO A 20 2.07 4.02 -3.29
CA PRO A 20 1.75 5.30 -2.67
C PRO A 20 0.24 5.55 -2.59
N PHE A 21 -0.21 6.09 -1.47
CA PHE A 21 -1.55 6.64 -1.28
C PHE A 21 -1.50 8.16 -1.35
N GLN A 22 -2.58 8.80 -1.79
CA GLN A 22 -2.62 10.25 -1.92
C GLN A 22 -2.78 10.92 -0.54
N GLU A 23 -3.57 10.30 0.34
CA GLU A 23 -3.93 10.84 1.65
C GLU A 23 -3.55 9.88 2.78
N GLU A 24 -3.27 10.45 3.96
CA GLU A 24 -2.99 9.66 5.16
C GLU A 24 -4.18 8.79 5.54
N LEU A 25 -5.40 9.32 5.39
CA LEU A 25 -6.63 8.61 5.71
C LEU A 25 -6.83 7.38 4.81
N GLU A 26 -6.51 7.51 3.52
CA GLU A 26 -6.54 6.41 2.57
C GLU A 26 -5.56 5.31 2.99
N ALA A 27 -4.30 5.68 3.28
CA ALA A 27 -3.30 4.74 3.77
C ALA A 27 -3.71 4.05 5.08
N SER A 28 -4.35 4.79 6.00
CA SER A 28 -4.86 4.26 7.27
C SER A 28 -5.98 3.23 7.05
N THR A 29 -6.90 3.56 6.16
CA THR A 29 -8.04 2.69 5.83
C THR A 29 -7.56 1.39 5.21
N GLN A 30 -6.60 1.47 4.28
CA GLN A 30 -6.00 0.29 3.66
C GLN A 30 -5.21 -0.57 4.66
N LEU A 31 -4.50 0.06 5.61
CA LEU A 31 -3.83 -0.66 6.69
C LEU A 31 -4.84 -1.42 7.58
N GLU A 32 -5.98 -0.81 7.94
CA GLU A 32 -7.01 -1.51 8.71
C GLU A 32 -7.59 -2.71 7.97
N VAL A 33 -7.86 -2.56 6.68
CA VAL A 33 -8.33 -3.65 5.82
C VAL A 33 -7.29 -4.77 5.80
N TYR A 34 -6.02 -4.42 5.59
CA TYR A 34 -4.90 -5.36 5.61
C TYR A 34 -4.86 -6.14 6.93
N ILE A 35 -4.92 -5.46 8.08
CA ILE A 35 -4.93 -6.10 9.41
C ILE A 35 -6.11 -7.07 9.55
N ARG A 36 -7.31 -6.70 9.08
CA ARG A 36 -8.48 -7.58 9.13
C ARG A 36 -8.30 -8.83 8.27
N LEU A 37 -7.68 -8.70 7.10
CA LEU A 37 -7.40 -9.82 6.20
C LEU A 37 -6.30 -10.75 6.73
N VAL A 38 -5.24 -10.19 7.34
CA VAL A 38 -4.21 -10.98 8.07
C VAL A 38 -4.88 -11.78 9.19
N ASN A 39 -5.69 -11.11 10.01
CA ASN A 39 -6.31 -11.74 11.18
C ASN A 39 -7.35 -12.81 10.82
N SER A 40 -7.97 -12.73 9.64
CA SER A 40 -8.90 -13.75 9.15
C SER A 40 -8.21 -14.93 8.46
N GLY A 41 -6.89 -14.89 8.28
CA GLY A 41 -6.14 -15.92 7.56
C GLY A 41 -6.44 -15.95 6.05
N LEU A 42 -7.01 -14.88 5.50
CA LEU A 42 -7.43 -14.80 4.10
C LEU A 42 -6.39 -14.18 3.17
N LEU A 43 -5.27 -13.66 3.70
CA LEU A 43 -4.16 -13.24 2.84
C LEU A 43 -3.34 -14.47 2.43
N PRO A 44 -3.21 -14.77 1.13
CA PRO A 44 -2.11 -15.60 0.67
C PRO A 44 -0.82 -14.84 1.00
N CYS A 45 -0.02 -15.37 1.92
CA CYS A 45 1.40 -15.04 1.95
C CYS A 45 1.93 -15.30 0.54
N GLU A 46 2.49 -14.28 -0.11
CA GLU A 46 2.94 -14.31 -1.51
C GLU A 46 1.83 -14.19 -2.56
N GLU A 47 1.56 -12.98 -3.04
CA GLU A 47 1.68 -12.69 -4.48
C GLU A 47 1.69 -11.18 -4.72
N THR A 48 2.91 -10.63 -4.84
CA THR A 48 3.26 -9.40 -5.57
C THR A 48 2.13 -8.38 -5.82
N LEU A 49 1.86 -7.51 -4.84
CA LEU A 49 1.37 -6.17 -5.16
C LEU A 49 2.52 -5.40 -5.79
N ARG A 50 2.80 -5.67 -7.07
CA ARG A 50 3.73 -4.83 -7.84
C ARG A 50 3.19 -3.41 -7.75
N PRO A 51 4.02 -2.41 -7.39
CA PRO A 51 3.59 -1.03 -7.49
C PRO A 51 3.16 -0.85 -8.95
N VAL A 52 1.90 -0.46 -9.14
CA VAL A 52 1.46 0.07 -10.43
C VAL A 52 2.35 1.29 -10.64
N VAL A 53 3.40 1.13 -11.45
CA VAL A 53 4.17 2.25 -11.96
C VAL A 53 3.15 3.04 -12.76
N LEU A 54 2.56 4.06 -12.13
CA LEU A 54 1.75 5.06 -12.80
C LEU A 54 2.71 5.82 -13.71
N GLU A 55 2.92 5.26 -14.89
CA GLU A 55 3.62 5.88 -15.98
C GLU A 55 2.81 7.15 -16.32
N LYS A 56 3.30 8.29 -15.83
CA LYS A 56 2.75 9.60 -16.19
C LYS A 56 2.89 9.75 -17.69
N LYS A 57 1.81 9.44 -18.41
CA LYS A 57 1.70 9.66 -19.85
C LYS A 57 1.68 11.18 -20.08
N ARG A 58 2.87 11.78 -20.15
CA ARG A 58 3.07 13.13 -20.65
C ARG A 58 2.98 13.01 -22.17
N VAL A 59 1.79 13.23 -22.72
CA VAL A 59 1.61 13.50 -24.15
C VAL A 59 1.39 14.99 -24.28
N GLY A 60 2.33 15.62 -24.99
CA GLY A 60 2.42 17.07 -25.20
C GLY A 60 1.54 17.58 -26.32
#